data_AF-A0A0N4SZ64-F1
#
_entry.id   AF-A0A0N4SZ64-F1
#
_cell.length_a   1.000
_cell.length_b   1.000
_cell.length_c   1.000
_cell.angle_alpha   90.00
_cell.angle_beta   90.00
_cell.angle_gamma   90.00
#
_symmetry.space_group_name_H-M   'P 1'
#
loop_
_entity.id
_entity.type
_entity.pdbx_description
1 polymer ?
#
loop_
_entity_poly.entity_id
_entity_poly.type
_entity_poly.pdbx_seq_one_letter_code
_entity_poly.pdbx_strand_id
1 'polypeptide(L)'
;MASKPKRRRTEELDGTETILLGNDLKQIKNILLNLKEIKKVDALKLKAKEFPRIGVTLMTVLWKCSLQNFDDEPQWLQILNDVLCVLTNIYEMVPSLCSELAEPPGNFANIAVRLLESGPKVPMETKCEVFRLICNVATDQRCMELIAENTHLVDRIAMAIDHEVNEVAKLALKAANFLAVNKSGIKMHRVLFLTEVIHHSMSGGLIKISICRSIISSKKEVTG
;
A
#
# COMPACT_ATOMS: atom_id res chain seq x y z
N MET A 1 -21.01 37.70 -8.22
CA MET A 1 -20.56 36.93 -9.41
C MET A 1 -19.79 35.72 -8.92
N ALA A 2 -20.33 34.51 -9.12
CA ALA A 2 -19.71 33.28 -8.67
C ALA A 2 -18.45 32.96 -9.51
N SER A 3 -17.32 32.76 -8.84
CA SER A 3 -16.06 32.33 -9.47
C SER A 3 -16.24 30.95 -10.10
N LYS A 4 -16.03 30.85 -11.42
CA LYS A 4 -15.96 29.56 -12.12
C LYS A 4 -14.84 28.70 -11.52
N PRO A 5 -15.01 27.37 -11.41
CA PRO A 5 -13.95 26.50 -10.93
C PRO A 5 -12.79 26.51 -11.95
N LYS A 6 -11.58 26.77 -11.46
CA LYS A 6 -10.32 26.64 -12.21
C LYS A 6 -10.27 25.21 -12.78
N ARG A 7 -10.48 25.06 -14.10
CA ARG A 7 -10.21 23.81 -14.81
C ARG A 7 -8.76 23.42 -14.52
N ARG A 8 -8.55 22.25 -13.91
CA ARG A 8 -7.22 21.62 -13.82
C ARG A 8 -6.66 21.57 -15.23
N ARG A 9 -5.44 22.08 -15.43
CA ARG A 9 -4.70 21.88 -16.69
C ARG A 9 -4.52 20.38 -16.86
N THR A 10 -5.04 19.83 -17.94
CA THR A 10 -4.69 18.49 -18.40
C THR A 10 -3.25 18.61 -18.90
N GLU A 11 -2.28 18.23 -18.07
CA GLU A 11 -0.91 18.02 -18.54
C GLU A 11 -0.97 16.92 -19.60
N GLU A 12 -0.28 17.11 -20.73
CA GLU A 12 -0.16 16.07 -21.75
C GLU A 12 0.48 14.84 -21.11
N LEU A 13 -0.24 13.72 -21.09
CA LEU A 13 0.26 12.46 -20.55
C LEU A 13 1.50 12.07 -21.34
N ASP A 14 2.57 11.68 -20.65
CA ASP A 14 3.76 11.17 -21.33
C ASP A 14 3.45 9.84 -22.05
N GLY A 15 4.29 9.43 -23.02
CA GLY A 15 4.07 8.20 -23.78
C GLY A 15 4.05 6.92 -22.93
N THR A 16 4.82 6.86 -21.85
CA THR A 16 4.86 5.75 -20.88
C THR A 16 3.62 5.77 -19.98
N GLU A 17 3.18 6.94 -19.53
CA GLU A 17 1.93 7.09 -18.80
C GLU A 17 0.74 6.66 -19.66
N THR A 18 0.71 7.05 -20.93
CA THR A 18 -0.30 6.62 -21.91
C THR A 18 -0.33 5.10 -22.06
N ILE A 19 0.83 4.44 -22.09
CA ILE A 19 0.93 2.98 -22.18
C ILE A 19 0.44 2.30 -20.90
N LEU A 20 0.89 2.75 -19.73
CA LEU A 20 0.48 2.20 -18.43
C LEU A 20 -1.03 2.37 -18.19
N LEU A 21 -1.59 3.48 -18.67
CA LEU A 21 -3.02 3.76 -18.64
C LEU A 21 -3.80 3.15 -19.81
N GLY A 22 -3.13 2.48 -20.74
CA GLY A 22 -3.73 1.72 -21.84
C GLY A 22 -4.11 0.28 -21.43
N ASN A 23 -4.38 -0.55 -22.44
CA ASN A 23 -4.69 -1.98 -22.28
C ASN A 23 -3.68 -2.89 -23.03
N ASP A 24 -2.58 -2.33 -23.53
CA ASP A 24 -1.52 -3.13 -24.15
C ASP A 24 -0.69 -3.82 -23.06
N LEU A 25 -1.12 -5.02 -22.68
CA LEU A 25 -0.52 -5.82 -21.62
C LEU A 25 0.97 -6.09 -21.85
N LYS A 26 1.39 -6.23 -23.13
CA LYS A 26 2.79 -6.49 -23.48
C LYS A 26 3.65 -5.26 -23.20
N GLN A 27 3.18 -4.08 -23.60
CA GLN A 27 3.91 -2.84 -23.33
C GLN A 27 3.91 -2.49 -21.83
N ILE A 28 2.79 -2.68 -21.13
CA ILE A 28 2.70 -2.51 -19.67
C ILE A 28 3.74 -3.42 -18.98
N LYS A 29 3.77 -4.71 -19.34
CA LYS A 29 4.73 -5.66 -18.77
C LYS A 29 6.18 -5.25 -19.01
N ASN A 30 6.53 -4.80 -20.21
CA ASN A 30 7.89 -4.34 -20.51
C ASN A 30 8.31 -3.15 -19.64
N ILE A 31 7.41 -2.18 -19.41
CA ILE A 31 7.69 -1.05 -18.53
C ILE A 31 7.89 -1.51 -17.08
N LEU A 32 7.02 -2.39 -16.58
CA LEU A 32 7.15 -2.93 -15.21
C LEU A 32 8.45 -3.70 -15.01
N LEU A 33 8.87 -4.51 -15.99
CA LEU A 33 10.15 -5.22 -15.94
C LEU A 33 11.35 -4.25 -15.86
N ASN A 34 11.36 -3.23 -16.71
CA ASN A 34 12.41 -2.21 -16.69
C ASN A 34 12.51 -1.50 -15.33
N LEU A 35 11.36 -1.20 -14.70
CA LEU A 35 11.33 -0.58 -13.37
C LEU A 35 11.80 -1.54 -12.26
N LYS A 36 11.44 -2.83 -12.37
CA LYS A 36 11.82 -3.89 -11.40
C LYS A 36 13.32 -4.17 -11.37
N GLU A 37 14.01 -3.94 -12.48
CA GLU A 37 15.47 -4.09 -12.62
C GLU A 37 16.26 -2.96 -11.95
N ILE A 38 15.64 -1.83 -11.62
CA ILE A 38 16.32 -0.71 -10.97
C ILE A 38 16.61 -1.07 -9.51
N LYS A 39 17.89 -1.28 -9.18
CA LYS A 39 18.35 -1.61 -7.81
C LYS A 39 19.02 -0.46 -7.06
N LYS A 40 19.32 0.65 -7.73
CA LYS A 40 20.03 1.80 -7.14
C LYS A 40 19.07 2.97 -6.89
N VAL A 41 19.13 3.55 -5.68
CA VAL A 41 18.27 4.67 -5.27
C VAL A 41 18.41 5.86 -6.22
N ASP A 42 19.62 6.22 -6.61
CA ASP A 42 19.84 7.37 -7.50
C ASP A 42 19.30 7.14 -8.91
N ALA A 43 19.43 5.92 -9.43
CA ALA A 43 18.84 5.54 -10.72
C ALA A 43 17.31 5.60 -10.67
N LEU A 44 16.69 5.15 -9.57
CA LEU A 44 15.25 5.25 -9.39
C LEU A 44 14.78 6.70 -9.26
N LYS A 45 15.52 7.54 -8.52
CA LYS A 45 15.22 8.99 -8.40
C LYS A 45 15.35 9.70 -9.74
N LEU A 46 16.34 9.35 -10.56
CA LEU A 46 16.46 9.87 -11.92
C LEU A 46 15.28 9.44 -12.77
N LYS A 47 14.90 8.16 -12.70
CA LYS A 47 13.71 7.65 -13.40
C LYS A 47 12.44 8.38 -12.96
N ALA A 48 12.22 8.56 -11.67
CA ALA A 48 11.06 9.29 -11.14
C ALA A 48 11.02 10.77 -11.59
N LYS A 49 12.14 11.37 -12.02
CA LYS A 49 12.15 12.71 -12.64
C LYS A 49 11.72 12.67 -14.11
N GLU A 50 12.05 11.59 -14.83
CA GLU A 50 11.60 11.34 -16.20
C GLU A 50 10.11 10.97 -16.28
N PHE A 51 9.57 10.35 -15.21
CA PHE A 51 8.18 9.94 -15.07
C PHE A 51 7.53 10.63 -13.86
N PRO A 52 7.10 11.90 -14.01
CA PRO A 52 6.41 12.61 -12.95
C PRO A 52 5.20 11.79 -12.47
N ARG A 53 5.03 11.67 -11.15
CA ARG A 53 3.93 10.93 -10.52
C ARG A 53 3.88 9.43 -10.84
N ILE A 54 5.04 8.81 -11.10
CA ILE A 54 5.18 7.36 -11.31
C ILE A 54 4.40 6.52 -10.27
N GLY A 55 4.35 6.96 -9.00
CA GLY A 55 3.59 6.28 -7.95
C GLY A 55 2.09 6.25 -8.26
N VAL A 56 1.52 7.38 -8.70
CA VAL A 56 0.09 7.51 -9.05
C VAL A 56 -0.26 6.69 -10.29
N THR A 57 0.58 6.73 -11.32
CA THR A 57 0.36 5.95 -12.55
C THR A 57 0.37 4.45 -12.25
N LEU A 58 1.36 3.97 -11.49
CA LEU A 58 1.43 2.57 -11.06
C LEU A 58 0.27 2.20 -10.14
N MET A 59 -0.21 3.12 -9.29
CA MET A 59 -1.41 2.90 -8.48
C MET A 59 -2.67 2.72 -9.34
N THR A 60 -2.73 3.40 -10.49
CA THR A 60 -3.83 3.23 -11.45
C THR A 60 -3.75 1.88 -12.16
N VAL A 61 -2.55 1.40 -12.49
CA VAL A 61 -2.34 0.03 -12.97
C VAL A 61 -2.78 -0.99 -11.91
N LEU A 62 -2.41 -0.78 -10.64
CA LEU A 62 -2.82 -1.64 -9.54
C LEU A 62 -4.35 -1.64 -9.37
N TRP A 63 -5.00 -0.49 -9.48
CA TRP A 63 -6.45 -0.39 -9.46
C TRP A 63 -7.09 -1.17 -10.61
N LYS A 64 -6.58 -1.04 -11.83
CA LYS A 64 -7.05 -1.84 -12.98
C LYS A 64 -6.94 -3.33 -12.70
N CYS A 65 -5.80 -3.79 -12.18
CA CYS A 65 -5.60 -5.19 -11.81
C CYS A 65 -6.64 -5.66 -10.79
N SER A 66 -6.96 -4.82 -9.79
CA SER A 66 -7.98 -5.14 -8.78
C SER A 66 -9.41 -5.32 -9.34
N LEU A 67 -9.66 -4.88 -10.57
CA LEU A 67 -10.96 -5.00 -11.25
C LEU A 67 -11.06 -6.24 -12.15
N GLN A 68 -9.97 -6.94 -12.41
CA GLN A 68 -9.93 -8.01 -13.41
C GLN A 68 -10.45 -9.33 -12.87
N ASN A 69 -10.94 -10.16 -13.78
CA ASN A 69 -11.17 -11.57 -13.52
C ASN A 69 -9.97 -12.38 -14.06
N PHE A 70 -9.12 -12.88 -13.16
CA PHE A 70 -7.88 -13.56 -13.55
C PHE A 70 -8.09 -14.93 -14.20
N ASP A 71 -9.28 -15.52 -14.03
CA ASP A 71 -9.65 -16.78 -14.71
C ASP A 71 -9.80 -16.56 -16.23
N ASP A 72 -10.33 -15.41 -16.63
CA ASP A 72 -10.56 -15.06 -18.04
C ASP A 72 -9.28 -14.50 -18.69
N GLU A 73 -8.52 -13.69 -17.94
CA GLU A 73 -7.28 -13.06 -18.41
C GLU A 73 -6.12 -13.23 -17.41
N PRO A 74 -5.45 -14.40 -17.40
CA PRO A 74 -4.38 -14.72 -16.44
C PRO A 74 -3.17 -13.78 -16.48
N GLN A 75 -2.97 -13.08 -17.61
CA GLN A 75 -1.88 -12.12 -17.79
C GLN A 75 -1.97 -10.96 -16.79
N TRP A 76 -3.19 -10.58 -16.36
CA TRP A 76 -3.37 -9.54 -15.36
C TRP A 76 -2.88 -9.94 -13.98
N LEU A 77 -2.89 -11.23 -13.62
CA LEU A 77 -2.31 -11.68 -12.36
C LEU A 77 -0.79 -11.48 -12.34
N GLN A 78 -0.13 -11.73 -13.48
CA GLN A 78 1.30 -11.44 -13.61
C GLN A 78 1.57 -9.93 -13.50
N ILE A 79 0.77 -9.10 -14.17
CA ILE A 79 0.88 -7.63 -14.08
C ILE A 79 0.63 -7.16 -12.64
N LEU A 80 -0.36 -7.72 -11.93
CA LEU A 80 -0.64 -7.43 -10.52
C LEU A 80 0.60 -7.70 -9.65
N ASN A 81 1.22 -8.86 -9.81
CA ASN A 81 2.42 -9.22 -9.06
C ASN A 81 3.60 -8.29 -9.39
N ASP A 82 3.80 -7.97 -10.67
CA ASP A 82 4.89 -7.09 -11.08
C ASP A 82 4.68 -5.65 -10.61
N VAL A 83 3.47 -5.09 -10.69
CA VAL A 83 3.19 -3.73 -10.20
C VAL A 83 3.28 -3.66 -8.67
N LEU A 84 2.83 -4.67 -7.93
CA LEU A 84 3.00 -4.73 -6.47
C LEU A 84 4.49 -4.75 -6.08
N CYS A 85 5.29 -5.56 -6.77
CA CYS A 85 6.74 -5.63 -6.53
C CYS A 85 7.42 -4.30 -6.83
N VAL A 86 7.10 -3.67 -7.97
CA VAL A 86 7.65 -2.36 -8.35
C VAL A 86 7.26 -1.28 -7.33
N LEU A 87 5.98 -1.17 -6.96
CA LEU A 87 5.52 -0.21 -5.96
C LEU A 87 6.20 -0.41 -4.60
N THR A 88 6.31 -1.67 -4.16
CA THR A 88 6.97 -2.02 -2.90
C THR A 88 8.43 -1.57 -2.90
N ASN A 89 9.18 -1.87 -3.98
CA ASN A 89 10.56 -1.45 -4.14
C ASN A 89 10.70 0.08 -4.18
N ILE A 90 9.80 0.77 -4.90
CA ILE A 90 9.84 2.23 -5.02
C ILE A 90 9.70 2.88 -3.65
N TYR A 91 8.70 2.47 -2.87
CA TYR A 91 8.43 3.07 -1.57
C TYR A 91 9.41 2.62 -0.48
N GLU A 92 10.05 1.47 -0.63
CA GLU A 92 11.16 1.08 0.23
C GLU A 92 12.40 1.96 -0.03
N MET A 93 12.77 2.16 -1.30
CA MET A 93 13.98 2.87 -1.70
C MET A 93 13.83 4.40 -1.61
N VAL A 94 12.63 4.92 -1.89
CA VAL A 94 12.32 6.35 -1.91
C VAL A 94 11.00 6.62 -1.21
N PRO A 95 10.94 6.52 0.14
CA PRO A 95 9.70 6.70 0.91
C PRO A 95 9.01 8.05 0.69
N SER A 96 9.74 9.10 0.30
CA SER A 96 9.15 10.42 0.01
C SER A 96 8.12 10.40 -1.12
N LEU A 97 8.18 9.40 -2.02
CA LEU A 97 7.20 9.21 -3.10
C LEU A 97 5.87 8.64 -2.60
N CYS A 98 5.80 8.07 -1.40
CA CYS A 98 4.53 7.60 -0.82
C CYS A 98 3.52 8.73 -0.74
N SER A 99 4.00 9.95 -0.45
CA SER A 99 3.15 11.10 -0.17
C SER A 99 2.24 11.51 -1.35
N GLU A 100 2.56 11.07 -2.58
CA GLU A 100 1.69 11.21 -3.77
C GLU A 100 0.39 10.39 -3.65
N LEU A 101 0.41 9.30 -2.90
CA LEU A 101 -0.75 8.41 -2.72
C LEU A 101 -1.83 8.99 -1.82
N ALA A 102 -1.47 9.91 -0.94
CA ALA A 102 -2.42 10.65 -0.12
C ALA A 102 -3.10 11.78 -0.89
N GLU A 103 -2.66 12.08 -2.12
CA GLU A 103 -3.32 13.07 -2.97
C GLU A 103 -4.59 12.50 -3.63
N PRO A 104 -5.64 13.32 -3.81
CA PRO A 104 -6.85 12.87 -4.49
C PRO A 104 -6.58 12.28 -5.89
N PRO A 105 -7.19 11.13 -6.23
CA PRO A 105 -8.34 10.52 -5.55
C PRO A 105 -8.00 9.61 -4.34
N GLY A 106 -6.72 9.42 -3.98
CA GLY A 106 -6.34 8.73 -2.73
C GLY A 106 -6.91 7.32 -2.58
N ASN A 107 -6.82 6.48 -3.61
CA ASN A 107 -7.58 5.22 -3.66
C ASN A 107 -6.83 3.99 -3.11
N PHE A 108 -5.62 4.16 -2.56
CA PHE A 108 -4.77 3.04 -2.15
C PHE A 108 -5.46 2.11 -1.16
N ALA A 109 -6.10 2.66 -0.11
CA ALA A 109 -6.71 1.84 0.92
C ALA A 109 -7.84 0.95 0.38
N ASN A 110 -8.69 1.48 -0.52
CA ASN A 110 -9.77 0.68 -1.12
C ASN A 110 -9.24 -0.39 -2.07
N ILE A 111 -8.17 -0.10 -2.82
CA ILE A 111 -7.50 -1.08 -3.68
C ILE A 111 -6.94 -2.22 -2.83
N ALA A 112 -6.26 -1.89 -1.73
CA ALA A 112 -5.71 -2.87 -0.80
C ALA A 112 -6.82 -3.77 -0.21
N VAL A 113 -7.92 -3.19 0.29
CA VAL A 113 -9.08 -3.95 0.78
C VAL A 113 -9.57 -4.93 -0.28
N ARG A 114 -9.81 -4.45 -1.50
CA ARG A 114 -10.32 -5.29 -2.58
C ARG A 114 -9.40 -6.48 -2.87
N LEU A 115 -8.09 -6.26 -2.95
CA LEU A 115 -7.13 -7.33 -3.22
C LEU A 115 -7.07 -8.36 -2.08
N LEU A 116 -7.11 -7.90 -0.82
CA LEU A 116 -7.15 -8.79 0.34
C LEU A 116 -8.43 -9.62 0.39
N GLU A 117 -9.56 -9.03 0.00
CA GLU A 117 -10.90 -9.65 -0.02
C GLU A 117 -11.19 -10.48 -1.28
N SER A 118 -10.27 -10.56 -2.24
CA SER A 118 -10.49 -11.25 -3.53
C SER A 118 -10.61 -12.79 -3.45
N GLY A 119 -10.84 -13.36 -2.25
CA GLY A 119 -10.97 -14.79 -2.06
C GLY A 119 -9.74 -15.57 -2.57
N PRO A 120 -9.93 -16.77 -3.16
CA PRO A 120 -8.84 -17.56 -3.72
C PRO A 120 -8.34 -17.06 -5.09
N LYS A 121 -9.01 -16.07 -5.72
CA LYS A 121 -8.62 -15.53 -7.03
C LYS A 121 -7.26 -14.83 -7.00
N VAL A 122 -6.93 -14.23 -5.86
CA VAL A 122 -5.62 -13.64 -5.61
C VAL A 122 -4.86 -14.60 -4.69
N PRO A 123 -3.73 -15.18 -5.13
CA PRO A 123 -2.91 -16.07 -4.33
C PRO A 123 -2.45 -15.43 -3.02
N MET A 124 -2.18 -16.26 -2.01
CA MET A 124 -1.73 -15.78 -0.71
C MET A 124 -0.38 -15.05 -0.83
N GLU A 125 0.54 -15.48 -1.71
CA GLU A 125 1.80 -14.76 -1.92
C GLU A 125 1.57 -13.33 -2.40
N THR A 126 0.60 -13.13 -3.30
CA THR A 126 0.21 -11.79 -3.77
C THR A 126 -0.38 -10.95 -2.63
N LYS A 127 -1.20 -11.55 -1.75
CA LYS A 127 -1.74 -10.85 -0.56
C LYS A 127 -0.63 -10.48 0.44
N CYS A 128 0.40 -11.32 0.60
CA CYS A 128 1.59 -10.97 1.37
C CYS A 128 2.25 -9.70 0.81
N GLU A 129 2.39 -9.58 -0.52
CA GLU A 129 2.94 -8.36 -1.12
C GLU A 129 2.07 -7.13 -0.87
N VAL A 130 0.74 -7.29 -0.86
CA VAL A 130 -0.16 -6.19 -0.46
C VAL A 130 0.14 -5.73 0.98
N PHE A 131 0.35 -6.65 1.92
CA PHE A 131 0.75 -6.28 3.29
C PHE A 131 2.13 -5.62 3.36
N ARG A 132 3.11 -6.05 2.56
CA ARG A 132 4.42 -5.37 2.45
C ARG A 132 4.26 -3.95 1.95
N LEU A 133 3.46 -3.77 0.89
CA LEU A 133 3.18 -2.46 0.33
C LEU A 133 2.50 -1.55 1.36
N ILE A 134 1.50 -2.04 2.11
CA ILE A 134 0.87 -1.31 3.22
C ILE A 134 1.92 -0.85 4.23
N CYS A 135 2.84 -1.72 4.64
CA CYS A 135 3.90 -1.36 5.58
C CYS A 135 4.80 -0.24 5.06
N ASN A 136 5.15 -0.27 3.78
CA ASN A 136 6.02 0.76 3.19
C ASN A 136 5.28 2.09 3.04
N VAL A 137 4.02 2.04 2.59
CA VAL A 137 3.16 3.23 2.45
C VAL A 137 2.88 3.89 3.80
N ALA A 138 2.67 3.10 4.86
CA ALA A 138 2.43 3.60 6.22
C ALA A 138 3.65 4.30 6.87
N THR A 139 4.82 4.29 6.21
CA THR A 139 5.98 5.08 6.68
C THR A 139 5.81 6.59 6.46
N ASP A 140 4.94 6.99 5.53
CA ASP A 140 4.53 8.38 5.32
C ASP A 140 3.29 8.71 6.16
N GLN A 141 3.35 9.83 6.87
CA GLN A 141 2.30 10.25 7.81
C GLN A 141 0.93 10.40 7.13
N ARG A 142 0.88 11.06 5.96
CA ARG A 142 -0.40 11.33 5.27
C ARG A 142 -1.02 10.04 4.77
N CYS A 143 -0.18 9.11 4.31
CA CYS A 143 -0.64 7.81 3.84
C CYS A 143 -1.09 6.90 4.99
N MET A 144 -0.42 6.97 6.14
CA MET A 144 -0.86 6.27 7.34
C MET A 144 -2.23 6.78 7.82
N GLU A 145 -2.47 8.09 7.79
CA GLU A 145 -3.78 8.68 8.10
C GLU A 145 -4.85 8.16 7.12
N LEU A 146 -4.56 8.14 5.82
CA LEU A 146 -5.43 7.54 4.80
C LEU A 146 -5.75 6.06 5.05
N ILE A 147 -4.77 5.27 5.53
CA ILE A 147 -4.98 3.86 5.90
C ILE A 147 -5.85 3.77 7.16
N ALA A 148 -5.58 4.60 8.18
CA ALA A 148 -6.28 4.59 9.45
C ALA A 148 -7.75 5.03 9.33
N GLU A 149 -8.06 5.95 8.41
CA GLU A 149 -9.42 6.39 8.09
C GLU A 149 -10.24 5.32 7.37
N ASN A 150 -9.58 4.36 6.71
CA ASN A 150 -10.24 3.24 6.06
C ASN A 150 -10.45 2.08 7.04
N THR A 151 -11.57 2.10 7.76
CA THR A 151 -11.91 1.10 8.79
C THR A 151 -11.89 -0.33 8.25
N HIS A 152 -12.32 -0.55 7.00
CA HIS A 152 -12.28 -1.87 6.38
C HIS A 152 -10.84 -2.39 6.23
N LEU A 153 -9.90 -1.55 5.81
CA LEU A 153 -8.50 -1.93 5.72
C LEU A 153 -7.91 -2.22 7.10
N VAL A 154 -8.23 -1.39 8.09
CA VAL A 154 -7.80 -1.61 9.48
C VAL A 154 -8.31 -2.94 10.02
N ASP A 155 -9.57 -3.28 9.78
CA ASP A 155 -10.16 -4.56 10.18
C ASP A 155 -9.45 -5.74 9.50
N ARG A 156 -9.13 -5.62 8.20
CA ARG A 156 -8.38 -6.66 7.47
C ARG A 156 -6.96 -6.84 7.99
N ILE A 157 -6.28 -5.75 8.36
CA ILE A 157 -4.97 -5.81 9.02
C ILE A 157 -5.10 -6.51 10.37
N ALA A 158 -6.08 -6.14 11.19
CA ALA A 158 -6.29 -6.75 12.50
C ALA A 158 -6.58 -8.25 12.42
N MET A 159 -7.45 -8.67 11.49
CA MET A 159 -7.73 -10.09 11.25
C MET A 159 -6.50 -10.88 10.81
N ALA A 160 -5.59 -10.26 10.07
CA ALA A 160 -4.40 -10.91 9.54
C ALA A 160 -3.29 -11.10 10.59
N ILE A 161 -3.36 -10.48 11.77
CA ILE A 161 -2.37 -10.65 12.85
C ILE A 161 -2.32 -12.11 13.34
N ASP A 162 -3.47 -12.80 13.35
CA ASP A 162 -3.60 -14.19 13.80
C ASP A 162 -3.65 -15.18 12.63
N HIS A 163 -3.15 -14.78 11.47
CA HIS A 163 -3.15 -15.63 10.28
C HIS A 163 -2.18 -16.82 10.43
N GLU A 164 -2.58 -17.99 9.91
CA GLU A 164 -1.79 -19.24 9.99
C GLU A 164 -0.42 -19.15 9.28
N VAL A 165 -0.34 -18.32 8.23
CA VAL A 165 0.91 -18.02 7.53
C VAL A 165 1.70 -16.98 8.33
N ASN A 166 2.80 -17.41 8.95
CA ASN A 166 3.66 -16.57 9.80
C ASN A 166 4.09 -15.24 9.17
N GLU A 167 4.40 -15.22 7.88
CA GLU A 167 4.82 -13.99 7.18
C GLU A 167 3.67 -12.98 7.08
N VAL A 168 2.44 -13.44 6.84
CA VAL A 168 1.23 -12.59 6.85
C VAL A 168 1.03 -11.99 8.23
N ALA A 169 1.08 -12.81 9.27
CA ALA A 169 0.93 -12.37 10.66
C ALA A 169 1.98 -11.32 11.05
N LYS A 170 3.25 -11.54 10.66
CA LYS A 170 4.35 -10.62 10.92
C LYS A 170 4.15 -9.27 10.22
N LEU A 171 3.75 -9.27 8.95
CA LEU A 171 3.51 -8.04 8.20
C LEU A 171 2.26 -7.29 8.70
N ALA A 172 1.19 -8.01 9.03
CA ALA A 172 0.00 -7.44 9.64
C ALA A 172 0.29 -6.78 10.98
N LEU A 173 1.07 -7.44 11.85
CA LEU A 173 1.53 -6.87 13.11
C LEU A 173 2.39 -5.62 12.89
N LYS A 174 3.30 -5.64 11.92
CA LYS A 174 4.10 -4.47 11.54
C LYS A 174 3.22 -3.30 11.09
N ALA A 175 2.23 -3.55 10.25
CA ALA A 175 1.27 -2.53 9.81
C ALA A 175 0.46 -1.97 10.99
N ALA A 176 -0.04 -2.83 11.88
CA ALA A 176 -0.77 -2.42 13.07
C ALA A 176 0.07 -1.54 14.01
N ASN A 177 1.37 -1.81 14.14
CA ASN A 177 2.28 -0.99 14.93
C ASN A 177 2.41 0.44 14.39
N PHE A 178 2.47 0.63 13.07
CA PHE A 178 2.45 1.99 12.49
C PHE A 178 1.17 2.73 12.89
N LEU A 179 0.01 2.06 12.81
CA LEU A 179 -1.29 2.66 13.11
C LEU A 179 -1.50 2.98 14.60
N ALA A 180 -0.95 2.16 15.51
CA ALA A 180 -1.10 2.34 16.95
C ALA A 180 -0.25 3.49 17.52
N VAL A 181 0.96 3.70 16.99
CA VAL A 181 1.93 4.68 17.49
C VAL A 181 1.44 6.13 17.28
N ASN A 182 0.60 6.40 16.28
CA ASN A 182 0.15 7.75 15.96
C ASN A 182 -1.06 8.22 16.80
N LYS A 183 -1.98 7.33 17.21
CA LYS A 183 -3.12 7.71 18.08
C LYS A 183 -2.69 8.22 19.47
N SER A 184 -1.49 7.85 19.92
CA SER A 184 -0.93 8.26 21.21
C SER A 184 0.05 9.44 21.12
N GLY A 185 0.27 10.01 19.92
CA GLY A 185 1.16 11.16 19.74
C GLY A 185 2.65 10.88 19.95
N ILE A 186 3.05 9.60 20.05
CA ILE A 186 4.46 9.24 20.25
C ILE A 186 5.17 9.30 18.89
N LYS A 187 5.82 10.43 18.59
CA LYS A 187 6.76 10.55 17.47
C LYS A 187 7.95 9.60 17.68
N MET A 188 7.92 8.42 17.07
CA MET A 188 9.11 7.57 16.97
C MET A 188 10.05 8.13 15.90
N HIS A 189 11.13 8.78 16.32
CA HIS A 189 12.35 8.79 15.52
C HIS A 189 12.74 7.34 15.22
N ARG A 190 12.67 6.94 13.94
CA ARG A 190 13.22 5.71 13.34
C ARG A 190 13.73 4.69 14.38
N VAL A 191 12.86 3.83 14.89
CA VAL A 191 13.31 2.72 15.73
C VAL A 191 13.43 1.45 14.89
N LEU A 192 14.69 1.16 14.59
CA LEU A 192 15.24 -0.10 14.07
C LEU A 192 15.11 -1.29 15.06
N PHE A 193 14.41 -1.15 16.18
CA PHE A 193 14.26 -2.22 17.17
C PHE A 193 12.85 -2.80 17.09
N LEU A 194 12.73 -4.00 16.51
CA LEU A 194 11.80 -5.03 16.97
C LEU A 194 12.07 -6.40 16.32
N THR A 195 13.31 -6.68 15.91
CA THR A 195 13.77 -8.04 15.58
C THR A 195 14.25 -8.83 16.80
N GLU A 196 14.46 -8.21 17.97
CA GLU A 196 15.01 -8.91 19.14
C GLU A 196 13.99 -9.50 20.13
N VAL A 197 12.68 -9.24 19.98
CA VAL A 197 11.69 -9.79 20.93
C VAL A 197 11.18 -11.19 20.54
N ILE A 198 11.58 -11.72 19.38
CA ILE A 198 11.13 -13.07 18.96
C ILE A 198 11.93 -14.19 19.65
N HIS A 199 13.04 -13.89 20.33
CA HIS A 199 13.85 -14.95 20.96
C HIS A 199 13.49 -15.29 22.40
N HIS A 200 12.55 -14.60 23.05
CA HIS A 200 12.16 -14.98 24.40
C HIS A 200 10.70 -14.67 24.72
N SER A 201 10.06 -15.67 25.33
CA SER A 201 8.82 -15.63 26.10
C SER A 201 7.49 -15.55 25.34
N MET A 202 6.85 -16.72 25.32
CA MET A 202 5.41 -16.89 25.49
C MET A 202 4.78 -15.85 26.43
N SER A 203 4.05 -14.89 25.87
CA SER A 203 2.89 -14.25 26.51
C SER A 203 2.16 -13.34 25.49
N GLY A 204 1.70 -13.93 24.39
CA GLY A 204 0.97 -13.23 23.31
C GLY A 204 -0.46 -12.78 23.66
N GLY A 205 -0.90 -12.87 24.92
CA GLY A 205 -2.27 -12.56 25.33
C GLY A 205 -2.53 -11.09 25.66
N LEU A 206 -1.56 -10.38 26.24
CA LEU A 206 -1.79 -9.04 26.80
C LEU A 206 -1.61 -7.91 25.76
N ILE A 207 -0.69 -8.07 24.81
CA ILE A 207 -0.50 -7.12 23.69
C ILE A 207 -1.70 -7.20 22.71
N LYS A 208 -2.23 -8.41 22.48
CA LYS A 208 -3.42 -8.67 21.64
C LYS A 208 -4.64 -7.86 22.07
N ILE A 209 -4.91 -7.81 23.38
CA ILE A 209 -6.11 -7.14 23.89
C ILE A 209 -5.96 -5.62 23.87
N SER A 210 -4.76 -5.08 24.11
CA SER A 210 -4.56 -3.64 24.15
C SER A 210 -4.64 -2.98 22.77
N ILE A 211 -4.07 -3.60 21.72
CA ILE A 211 -4.12 -3.05 20.35
C ILE A 211 -5.55 -3.14 19.81
N CYS A 212 -6.23 -4.29 19.96
CA CYS A 212 -7.63 -4.41 19.55
C CYS A 212 -8.57 -3.50 20.35
N ARG A 213 -8.35 -3.30 21.67
CA ARG A 213 -9.15 -2.34 22.46
C ARG A 213 -8.90 -0.89 22.09
N SER A 214 -7.67 -0.48 21.78
CA SER A 214 -7.40 0.90 21.31
C SER A 214 -7.96 1.18 19.91
N ILE A 215 -8.10 0.14 19.07
CA ILE A 215 -8.75 0.25 17.76
C ILE A 215 -10.29 0.25 17.91
N ILE A 216 -10.85 -0.58 18.79
CA ILE A 216 -12.31 -0.75 18.95
C ILE A 216 -12.94 0.30 19.89
N SER A 217 -12.23 0.79 20.91
CA SER A 217 -12.76 1.76 21.88
C SER A 217 -13.01 3.15 21.27
N SER A 218 -12.47 3.47 20.08
CA SER A 218 -12.77 4.71 19.36
C SER A 218 -14.18 4.77 18.74
N LYS A 219 -15.01 3.74 18.90
CA LYS A 219 -16.44 3.80 18.53
C LYS A 219 -17.34 4.41 19.61
N LYS A 220 -16.87 4.57 20.85
CA LYS A 220 -17.72 5.04 21.97
C LYS A 220 -17.57 6.50 22.37
N GLU A 221 -16.64 7.25 21.78
CA GLU A 221 -16.42 8.68 22.14
C GLU A 221 -16.93 9.69 21.10
N VAL A 222 -17.66 9.28 20.05
CA VAL A 222 -18.26 10.22 19.05
C VAL A 222 -19.78 10.34 19.19
N THR A 223 -20.33 9.88 20.32
CA THR A 223 -21.71 10.23 20.73
C THR A 223 -21.68 10.63 22.20
N GLY A 224 -21.27 11.86 22.43
CA GLY A 224 -21.35 12.58 23.71
C GLY A 224 -21.45 14.07 23.40
#